data_AF-A0A0C4FDF8-F1
#
_entry.id   AF-A0A0C4FDF8-F1
#
_cell.length_a   1.000
_cell.length_b   1.000
_cell.length_c   1.000
_cell.angle_alpha   90.00
_cell.angle_beta   90.00
_cell.angle_gamma   90.00
#
_symmetry.space_group_name_H-M   'P 1'
#
loop_
_entity.id
_entity.type
_entity.pdbx_description
1 polymer ?
#
loop_
_entity_poly.entity_id
_entity_poly.type
_entity_poly.pdbx_seq_one_letter_code
_entity_poly.pdbx_strand_id
1 'polypeptide(L)'
;MDAAALQAQLANLMAVVNEEQELRRQAEAARVAAKAARQQAEEAHRQALAQDPAQAPAPAAPPGGGQPPNRGPKIGVPDKFDGTRGMKAEVYTSQVSLYIAANPTAFPDDRTKVVFALSYLTGQASSWAQPKMFKACNTSPDAPAV
;
A
#
# COMPACT_ATOMS: atom_id res chain seq x y z
N MET A 1 58.88 23.49 11.41
CA MET A 1 57.92 22.60 10.73
C MET A 1 58.73 21.73 9.79
N ASP A 2 58.67 20.41 9.98
CA ASP A 2 59.52 19.47 9.27
C ASP A 2 59.01 19.24 7.84
N ALA A 3 59.85 19.46 6.83
CA ALA A 3 59.44 19.40 5.42
C ALA A 3 58.96 18.00 5.01
N ALA A 4 59.53 16.95 5.61
CA ALA A 4 59.15 15.56 5.35
C ALA A 4 57.73 15.26 5.85
N ALA A 5 57.34 15.82 7.00
CA ALA A 5 55.99 15.65 7.55
C ALA A 5 54.92 16.30 6.65
N LEU A 6 55.23 17.47 6.07
CA LEU A 6 54.32 18.16 5.15
C LEU A 6 54.15 17.39 3.84
N GLN A 7 55.23 16.82 3.30
CA GLN A 7 55.19 16.00 2.10
C GLN A 7 54.38 14.70 2.32
N ALA A 8 54.53 14.07 3.48
CA ALA A 8 53.72 12.90 3.85
C ALA A 8 52.23 13.25 3.95
N GLN A 9 51.88 14.41 4.52
CA GLN A 9 50.49 14.87 4.61
C GLN A 9 49.89 15.13 3.21
N LEU A 10 50.65 15.72 2.29
CA LEU A 10 50.22 15.94 0.91
C LEU A 10 50.01 14.62 0.16
N ALA A 11 50.91 13.65 0.33
CA ALA A 11 50.79 12.33 -0.28
C ALA A 11 49.53 11.59 0.21
N ASN A 12 49.25 11.65 1.51
CA ASN A 12 48.04 11.06 2.08
C ASN A 12 46.77 11.74 1.55
N LEU A 13 46.75 13.08 1.44
CA LEU A 13 45.60 13.80 0.90
C LEU A 13 45.35 13.45 -0.58
N MET A 14 46.40 13.36 -1.40
CA MET A 14 46.26 12.95 -2.80
C MET A 14 45.72 11.52 -2.93
N ALA A 15 46.15 10.61 -2.04
CA ALA A 15 45.63 9.24 -2.00
C ALA A 15 44.13 9.22 -1.69
N VAL A 16 43.70 9.96 -0.65
CA VAL A 16 42.27 10.05 -0.26
C VAL A 16 41.43 10.66 -1.38
N VAL A 17 41.91 11.71 -2.04
CA VAL A 17 41.18 12.34 -3.15
C VAL A 17 41.06 11.38 -4.34
N ASN A 18 42.12 10.64 -4.67
CA ASN A 18 42.07 9.66 -5.75
C ASN A 18 41.08 8.52 -5.46
N GLU A 19 41.07 8.03 -4.21
CA GLU A 19 40.15 6.98 -3.76
C GLU A 19 38.69 7.46 -3.78
N GLU A 20 38.42 8.69 -3.30
CA GLU A 20 37.11 9.32 -3.38
C GLU A 20 36.63 9.50 -4.84
N GLN A 21 37.51 9.91 -5.75
CA GLN A 21 37.18 10.05 -7.17
C GLN A 21 36.84 8.70 -7.81
N GLU A 22 37.57 7.63 -7.44
CA GLU A 22 37.27 6.29 -7.92
C GLU A 22 35.92 5.78 -7.40
N LEU A 23 35.64 5.96 -6.12
CA LEU A 23 34.36 5.61 -5.51
C LEU A 23 33.19 6.37 -6.18
N ARG A 24 33.37 7.67 -6.44
CA ARG A 24 32.37 8.49 -7.13
C ARG A 24 32.13 8.02 -8.56
N ARG A 25 33.19 7.73 -9.31
CA ARG A 25 33.09 7.17 -10.66
C ARG A 25 32.39 5.82 -10.66
N GLN A 26 32.70 4.95 -9.70
CA GLN A 26 32.07 3.64 -9.57
C GLN A 26 30.59 3.75 -9.21
N ALA A 27 30.24 4.65 -8.29
CA ALA A 27 28.85 4.92 -7.93
C ALA A 27 28.07 5.50 -9.11
N GLU A 28 28.65 6.42 -9.88
CA GLU A 28 28.02 6.98 -11.07
C GLU A 28 27.82 5.91 -12.16
N ALA A 29 28.83 5.07 -12.42
CA ALA A 29 28.72 3.95 -13.34
C ALA A 29 27.62 2.96 -12.91
N ALA A 30 27.55 2.64 -11.62
CA ALA A 30 26.49 1.78 -11.08
C ALA A 30 25.10 2.41 -11.23
N ARG A 31 24.96 3.72 -11.03
CA ARG A 31 23.69 4.45 -11.23
C ARG A 31 23.28 4.47 -12.70
N VAL A 32 24.23 4.69 -13.62
CA VAL A 32 23.98 4.63 -15.06
C VAL A 32 23.56 3.22 -15.48
N ALA A 33 24.26 2.19 -15.00
CA ALA A 33 23.93 0.79 -15.28
C ALA A 33 22.53 0.42 -14.74
N ALA A 34 22.20 0.83 -13.51
CA ALA A 34 20.89 0.58 -12.92
C ALA A 34 19.76 1.30 -13.69
N LYS A 35 20.01 2.51 -14.18
CA LYS A 35 19.04 3.25 -15.01
C LYS A 35 18.85 2.56 -16.36
N ALA A 36 19.93 2.13 -17.01
CA ALA A 36 19.88 1.39 -18.27
C ALA A 36 19.10 0.07 -18.10
N ALA A 37 19.37 -0.70 -17.04
CA ALA A 37 18.66 -1.93 -16.75
C ALA A 37 17.15 -1.70 -16.52
N ARG A 38 16.77 -0.62 -15.81
CA ARG A 38 15.37 -0.25 -15.63
C ARG A 38 14.69 0.13 -16.94
N GLN A 39 15.36 0.89 -17.79
CA GLN A 39 14.82 1.26 -19.12
C GLN A 39 14.60 0.02 -19.98
N GLN A 40 15.58 -0.89 -20.02
CA GLN A 40 15.44 -2.16 -20.74
C GLN A 40 14.28 -3.01 -20.21
N ALA A 41 14.08 -3.07 -18.89
CA ALA A 41 12.95 -3.79 -18.30
C ALA A 41 11.60 -3.16 -18.66
N GLU A 42 11.51 -1.83 -18.68
CA GLU A 42 10.30 -1.12 -19.11
C GLU A 42 10.02 -1.32 -20.61
N GLU A 43 11.05 -1.26 -21.45
CA GLU A 43 10.93 -1.55 -22.88
C GLU A 43 10.53 -3.00 -23.14
N ALA A 44 11.09 -3.97 -22.42
CA ALA A 44 10.67 -5.37 -22.48
C ALA A 44 9.21 -5.54 -22.04
N HIS A 45 8.78 -4.82 -21.00
CA HIS A 45 7.39 -4.81 -20.57
C HIS A 45 6.46 -4.20 -21.63
N ARG A 46 6.86 -3.09 -22.27
CA ARG A 46 6.11 -2.49 -23.39
C ARG A 46 6.01 -3.41 -24.59
N GLN A 47 7.08 -4.11 -24.94
CA GLN A 47 7.07 -5.10 -26.02
C GLN A 47 6.14 -6.28 -25.70
N ALA A 48 6.17 -6.77 -24.45
CA ALA A 48 5.25 -7.82 -24.01
C ALA A 48 3.77 -7.38 -24.11
N LEU A 49 3.46 -6.13 -23.75
CA LEU A 49 2.11 -5.57 -23.90
C LEU A 49 1.72 -5.36 -25.38
N ALA A 50 2.67 -5.02 -26.25
CA ALA A 50 2.43 -4.83 -27.69
C ALA A 50 2.28 -6.16 -28.46
N GLN A 51 2.76 -7.27 -27.90
CA GLN A 51 2.63 -8.62 -28.48
C GLN A 51 1.38 -9.37 -28.02
N ASP A 52 0.48 -8.76 -27.22
CA ASP A 52 -0.86 -9.29 -26.91
C ASP A 52 -1.89 -8.72 -27.92
N PRO A 53 -2.30 -9.47 -28.96
CA PRO A 53 -3.37 -9.03 -29.85
C PRO A 53 -4.74 -9.41 -29.28
N ALA A 54 -5.17 -8.81 -28.16
CA ALA A 54 -6.53 -9.02 -27.67
C ALA A 54 -7.12 -7.89 -26.80
N GLN A 55 -6.96 -6.63 -27.22
CA GLN A 55 -7.96 -5.61 -26.86
C GLN A 55 -8.81 -5.27 -28.09
N ALA A 56 -9.70 -6.21 -28.43
CA ALA A 56 -10.82 -5.90 -29.29
C ALA A 56 -11.72 -4.87 -28.58
N PRO A 57 -12.29 -3.87 -29.29
CA PRO A 57 -13.31 -3.02 -28.70
C PRO A 57 -14.51 -3.89 -28.32
N ALA A 58 -14.91 -3.87 -27.06
CA ALA A 58 -16.13 -4.53 -26.62
C ALA A 58 -17.33 -4.01 -27.43
N PRO A 59 -18.28 -4.86 -27.87
CA PRO A 59 -19.53 -4.38 -28.44
C PRO A 59 -20.28 -3.54 -27.40
N ALA A 60 -20.79 -2.38 -27.80
CA ALA A 60 -21.68 -1.57 -26.98
C ALA A 60 -22.87 -2.42 -26.52
N ALA A 61 -22.98 -2.67 -25.22
CA ALA A 61 -24.15 -3.30 -24.62
C ALA A 61 -25.33 -2.31 -24.57
N PRO A 62 -26.57 -2.75 -24.81
CA PRO A 62 -27.75 -1.89 -24.75
C PRO A 62 -28.04 -1.41 -23.31
N PRO A 63 -28.70 -0.25 -23.13
CA PRO A 63 -29.11 0.21 -21.82
C PRO A 63 -30.38 -0.56 -21.40
N GLY A 64 -30.26 -1.42 -20.38
CA GLY A 64 -31.44 -1.98 -19.72
C GLY A 64 -31.24 -3.39 -19.19
N GLY A 65 -31.39 -3.54 -17.88
CA GLY A 65 -31.45 -4.83 -17.19
C GLY A 65 -30.53 -4.86 -15.99
N GLY A 66 -31.11 -4.77 -14.79
CA GLY A 66 -30.37 -4.83 -13.52
C GLY A 66 -29.40 -6.00 -13.48
N GLN A 67 -28.12 -5.67 -13.39
CA GLN A 67 -27.05 -6.65 -13.26
C GLN A 67 -27.24 -7.40 -11.93
N PRO A 68 -27.26 -8.75 -11.91
CA PRO A 68 -27.26 -9.48 -10.64
C PRO A 68 -25.99 -9.09 -9.88
N PRO A 69 -26.04 -8.95 -8.53
CA PRO A 69 -24.86 -8.56 -7.78
C PRO A 69 -23.78 -9.60 -8.05
N ASN A 70 -22.68 -9.13 -8.64
CA ASN A 70 -21.44 -9.88 -8.80
C ASN A 70 -20.96 -10.23 -7.39
N ARG A 71 -21.46 -11.36 -6.85
CA ARG A 71 -20.97 -11.93 -5.60
C ARG A 71 -19.63 -12.52 -5.95
N GLY A 72 -18.59 -11.69 -5.79
CA GLY A 72 -17.20 -12.12 -5.84
C GLY A 72 -16.91 -13.28 -4.89
N PRO A 73 -15.66 -13.74 -4.81
CA PRO A 73 -15.27 -14.83 -3.94
C PRO A 73 -15.85 -14.66 -2.53
N LYS A 74 -16.50 -15.69 -1.97
CA LYS A 74 -17.05 -15.65 -0.60
C LYS A 74 -15.89 -15.60 0.39
N ILE A 75 -15.39 -14.39 0.65
CA ILE A 75 -14.39 -14.14 1.70
C ILE A 75 -15.02 -14.48 3.05
N GLY A 76 -14.27 -15.23 3.86
CA GLY A 76 -14.69 -15.58 5.22
C GLY A 76 -14.89 -14.32 6.07
N VAL A 77 -15.92 -14.33 6.93
CA VAL A 77 -16.13 -13.25 7.89
C VAL A 77 -14.97 -13.21 8.92
N PRO A 78 -14.62 -12.03 9.47
CA PRO A 78 -13.58 -11.93 10.48
C PRO A 78 -13.88 -12.77 11.73
N ASP A 79 -12.84 -13.25 12.41
CA ASP A 79 -12.98 -13.87 13.73
C ASP A 79 -13.30 -12.84 14.84
N LYS A 80 -13.90 -13.29 15.94
CA LYS A 80 -14.20 -12.40 17.09
C LYS A 80 -12.92 -12.00 17.82
N PHE A 81 -12.76 -10.71 18.08
CA PHE A 81 -11.55 -10.17 18.70
C PHE A 81 -11.77 -9.61 20.11
N ASP A 82 -11.06 -10.16 21.09
CA ASP A 82 -11.21 -9.81 22.52
C ASP A 82 -10.46 -8.53 22.94
N GLY A 83 -9.55 -8.03 22.09
CA GLY A 83 -8.67 -6.90 22.43
C GLY A 83 -7.23 -7.28 22.73
N THR A 84 -6.84 -8.55 22.53
CA THR A 84 -5.46 -9.01 22.73
C THR A 84 -4.49 -8.29 21.81
N ARG A 85 -3.48 -7.61 22.36
CA ARG A 85 -2.47 -6.87 21.60
C ARG A 85 -1.50 -7.80 20.84
N GLY A 86 -0.72 -7.22 19.93
CA GLY A 86 0.30 -7.93 19.14
C GLY A 86 -0.31 -8.62 17.93
N MET A 87 0.22 -9.79 17.57
CA MET A 87 -0.12 -10.51 16.34
C MET A 87 -1.63 -10.75 16.16
N LYS A 88 -2.38 -10.98 17.24
CA LYS A 88 -3.83 -11.15 17.17
C LYS A 88 -4.57 -9.89 16.70
N ALA A 89 -4.11 -8.70 17.08
CA ALA A 89 -4.69 -7.44 16.62
C ALA A 89 -4.39 -7.18 15.14
N GLU A 90 -3.19 -7.54 14.67
CA GLU A 90 -2.81 -7.43 13.25
C GLU A 90 -3.67 -8.38 12.40
N VAL A 91 -3.77 -9.64 12.82
CA VAL A 91 -4.58 -10.66 12.14
C VAL A 91 -6.06 -10.26 12.08
N TYR A 92 -6.61 -9.70 13.16
CA TYR A 92 -7.97 -9.16 13.16
C TYR A 92 -8.13 -8.03 12.14
N THR A 93 -7.21 -7.05 12.18
CA THR A 93 -7.25 -5.88 11.29
C THR A 93 -7.16 -6.30 9.82
N SER A 94 -6.26 -7.23 9.48
CA SER A 94 -6.14 -7.76 8.12
C SER A 94 -7.41 -8.46 7.63
N GLN A 95 -8.08 -9.26 8.48
CA GLN A 95 -9.33 -9.93 8.11
C GLN A 95 -10.46 -8.93 7.85
N VAL A 96 -10.59 -7.90 8.71
CA VAL A 96 -11.59 -6.84 8.54
C VAL A 96 -11.33 -6.05 7.26
N SER A 97 -10.08 -5.62 7.02
CA SER A 97 -9.70 -4.90 5.81
C SER A 97 -9.96 -5.71 4.53
N LEU A 98 -9.63 -7.00 4.54
CA LEU A 98 -9.88 -7.89 3.40
C LEU A 98 -11.37 -8.04 3.12
N TYR A 99 -12.21 -8.19 4.16
CA TYR A 99 -13.65 -8.34 4.00
C TYR A 99 -14.27 -7.06 3.41
N ILE A 100 -13.86 -5.89 3.89
CA ILE A 100 -14.34 -4.59 3.38
C ILE A 100 -13.91 -4.40 1.92
N ALA A 101 -12.64 -4.69 1.61
CA ALA A 101 -12.11 -4.56 0.25
C ALA A 101 -12.81 -5.48 -0.75
N ALA A 102 -13.22 -6.68 -0.32
CA ALA A 102 -13.95 -7.63 -1.13
C ALA A 102 -15.45 -7.31 -1.31
N ASN A 103 -16.01 -6.41 -0.48
CA ASN A 103 -17.43 -6.05 -0.50
C ASN A 103 -17.62 -4.52 -0.59
N PRO A 104 -17.09 -3.85 -1.63
CA PRO A 104 -17.08 -2.39 -1.72
C PRO A 104 -18.49 -1.79 -1.74
N THR A 105 -19.47 -2.49 -2.33
CA THR A 105 -20.87 -2.05 -2.38
C THR A 105 -21.59 -2.14 -1.04
N ALA A 106 -21.13 -3.01 -0.12
CA ALA A 106 -21.71 -3.15 1.21
C ALA A 106 -21.17 -2.11 2.21
N PHE A 107 -20.04 -1.47 1.89
CA PHE A 107 -19.35 -0.52 2.77
C PHE A 107 -19.05 0.83 2.06
N PRO A 108 -20.09 1.58 1.66
CA PRO A 108 -19.91 2.84 0.92
C PRO A 108 -19.21 3.91 1.76
N ASP A 109 -19.47 3.96 3.06
CA ASP A 109 -18.98 5.00 3.97
C ASP A 109 -18.07 4.43 5.07
N ASP A 110 -17.15 5.24 5.58
CA ASP A 110 -16.29 4.85 6.71
C ASP A 110 -17.09 4.49 7.97
N ARG A 111 -18.27 5.08 8.14
CA ARG A 111 -19.20 4.72 9.21
C ARG A 111 -19.59 3.23 9.15
N THR A 112 -19.96 2.72 7.98
CA THR A 112 -20.35 1.32 7.80
C THR A 112 -19.18 0.37 8.05
N LYS A 113 -17.97 0.75 7.63
CA LYS A 113 -16.72 0.04 7.88
C LYS A 113 -16.41 -0.05 9.37
N VAL A 114 -16.53 1.08 10.09
CA VAL A 114 -16.29 1.14 11.54
C VAL A 114 -17.33 0.33 12.30
N VAL A 115 -18.62 0.48 12.00
CA VAL A 115 -19.68 -0.30 12.67
C VAL A 115 -19.46 -1.81 12.49
N PHE A 116 -19.07 -2.23 11.29
CA PHE A 116 -18.70 -3.63 11.02
C PHE A 116 -17.46 -4.06 11.81
N ALA A 117 -16.39 -3.28 11.79
CA ALA A 117 -15.19 -3.57 12.57
C ALA A 117 -15.44 -3.57 14.09
N LEU A 118 -16.47 -2.91 14.59
CA LEU A 118 -16.82 -2.93 16.00
C LEU A 118 -17.71 -4.14 16.34
N SER A 119 -18.56 -4.62 15.42
CA SER A 119 -19.51 -5.73 15.68
C SER A 119 -18.82 -7.09 15.90
N TYR A 120 -17.58 -7.23 15.46
CA TYR A 120 -16.75 -8.42 15.68
C TYR A 120 -15.87 -8.33 16.93
N LEU A 121 -16.00 -7.28 17.75
CA LEU A 121 -15.32 -7.21 19.04
C LEU A 121 -16.06 -8.04 20.10
N THR A 122 -15.29 -8.69 20.97
CA THR A 122 -15.78 -9.46 22.13
C THR A 122 -15.06 -9.05 23.41
N GLY A 123 -15.57 -9.51 24.55
CA GLY A 123 -15.02 -9.29 25.90
C GLY A 123 -14.57 -7.86 26.16
N GLN A 124 -13.30 -7.67 26.54
CA GLN A 124 -12.78 -6.37 26.99
C GLN A 124 -12.82 -5.31 25.87
N ALA A 125 -12.52 -5.70 24.63
CA ALA A 125 -12.62 -4.80 23.48
C ALA A 125 -14.05 -4.34 23.22
N SER A 126 -15.03 -5.24 23.37
CA SER A 126 -16.44 -4.91 23.21
C SER A 126 -16.91 -3.89 24.25
N SER A 127 -16.58 -4.11 25.53
CA SER A 127 -16.91 -3.16 26.61
C SER A 127 -16.31 -1.77 26.39
N TRP A 128 -15.09 -1.68 25.86
CA TRP A 128 -14.49 -0.40 25.48
C TRP A 128 -15.18 0.26 24.26
N ALA A 129 -15.67 -0.56 23.32
CA ALA A 129 -16.27 -0.10 22.07
C ALA A 129 -17.73 0.35 22.23
N GLN A 130 -18.49 -0.19 23.18
CA GLN A 130 -19.91 0.14 23.39
C GLN A 130 -20.21 1.65 23.37
N PRO A 131 -19.57 2.52 24.18
CA PRO A 131 -19.85 3.96 24.13
C PRO A 131 -19.50 4.60 22.78
N LYS A 132 -18.55 4.03 22.02
CA LYS A 132 -18.20 4.51 20.67
C LYS A 132 -19.20 4.05 19.61
N MET A 133 -19.75 2.85 19.73
CA MET A 133 -20.80 2.33 18.85
C MET A 133 -22.05 3.20 18.91
N PHE A 134 -22.50 3.60 20.11
CA PHE A 134 -23.67 4.49 20.25
C PHE A 134 -23.47 5.82 19.53
N LYS A 135 -22.26 6.39 19.56
CA LYS A 135 -21.94 7.62 18.83
C LYS A 135 -21.93 7.39 17.32
N ALA A 136 -21.32 6.31 16.85
CA ALA A 136 -21.28 5.94 15.44
C ALA A 136 -22.68 5.59 14.88
N CYS A 137 -23.63 5.16 15.71
CA CYS A 137 -25.00 4.87 15.31
C CYS A 137 -25.93 6.10 15.33
N ASN A 138 -25.62 7.14 16.12
CA ASN A 138 -26.51 8.30 16.33
C ASN A 138 -26.14 9.56 15.53
N THR A 139 -24.99 9.60 14.86
CA THR A 139 -24.63 10.74 14.00
C THR A 139 -25.13 10.53 12.57
N SER A 140 -26.32 11.06 12.27
CA SER A 140 -26.82 11.21 10.89
C SER A 140 -26.01 12.27 10.14
N PRO A 141 -25.48 11.96 8.94
CA PRO A 141 -24.96 12.97 8.03
C PRO A 141 -26.04 13.30 6.98
N ASP A 142 -27.03 14.11 7.33
CA ASP A 142 -27.77 14.93 6.35
C ASP A 142 -28.65 15.95 7.08
N ALA A 143 -28.24 17.21 7.03
CA ALA A 143 -29.16 18.32 6.99
C ALA A 143 -28.60 19.26 5.91
N PRO A 144 -29.26 19.43 4.75
CA PRO A 144 -28.82 20.39 3.77
C PRO A 144 -28.94 21.80 4.35
N ALA A 145 -27.86 22.58 4.22
CA ALA A 145 -27.88 24.00 4.54
C ALA A 145 -28.92 24.71 3.66
N VAL A 146 -29.87 25.37 4.33
CA VAL A 146 -30.82 26.33 3.74
C VAL A 146 -30.11 27.61 3.32
#